data_AF-A0A3M1A589-F1
#
_entry.id   AF-A0A3M1A589-F1
#
_cell.length_a   1.000
_cell.length_b   1.000
_cell.length_c   1.000
_cell.angle_alpha   90.00
_cell.angle_beta   90.00
_cell.angle_gamma   90.00
#
_symmetry.space_group_name_H-M   'P 1'
#
loop_
_entity.id
_entity.type
_entity.pdbx_description
1 polymer ?
#
loop_
_entity_poly.entity_id
_entity_poly.type
_entity_poly.pdbx_seq_one_letter_code
_entity_poly.pdbx_strand_id
1 'polypeptide(L)'
;MAAVAIFNQEKLVKQLPELPESLSIGRKPDNQVVLNDRTVSRNHALIEYDKAGKCWLLKNLSHTNPVLLNRQKIDRPAILFDGDEITIGVYTLKFLDTLQAEDTHLTVSS
;
A
#
# COMPACT_ATOMS: atom_id res chain seq x y z
N MET A 1 -7.94 10.25 6.07
CA MET A 1 -6.57 10.46 5.61
C MET A 1 -5.88 9.12 5.66
N ALA A 2 -5.29 8.70 4.53
CA ALA A 2 -4.52 7.48 4.46
C ALA A 2 -3.03 7.81 4.47
N ALA A 3 -2.24 6.95 5.11
CA ALA A 3 -0.79 7.01 5.21
C ALA A 3 -0.18 5.66 4.81
N VAL A 4 1.09 5.69 4.40
CA VAL A 4 1.87 4.48 4.11
C VAL A 4 3.24 4.58 4.77
N ALA A 5 3.58 3.58 5.58
CA ALA A 5 4.92 3.39 6.13
C ALA A 5 5.66 2.32 5.32
N ILE A 6 6.88 2.61 4.89
CA ILE A 6 7.68 1.77 3.98
C ILE A 6 8.87 1.22 4.74
N PHE A 7 9.00 -0.09 4.74
CA PHE A 7 10.05 -0.84 5.40
C PHE A 7 10.90 -1.59 4.38
N ASN A 8 12.21 -1.65 4.60
CA ASN A 8 13.13 -2.54 3.91
C ASN A 8 13.74 -3.48 4.95
N GLN A 9 13.45 -4.78 4.86
CA GLN A 9 13.93 -5.79 5.82
C GLN A 9 13.79 -5.30 7.28
N GLU A 10 12.55 -4.98 7.69
CA GLU A 10 12.15 -4.49 9.03
C GLU A 10 12.56 -3.05 9.38
N LYS A 11 13.49 -2.44 8.64
CA LYS A 11 13.87 -1.03 8.88
C LYS A 11 12.91 -0.09 8.17
N LEU A 12 12.30 0.83 8.91
CA LEU A 12 11.55 1.95 8.33
C LEU A 12 12.50 2.81 7.48
N VAL A 13 12.20 2.96 6.20
CA VAL A 13 13.00 3.74 5.24
C VAL A 13 12.32 5.02 4.78
N LYS A 14 10.99 5.04 4.76
CA LYS A 14 10.20 6.22 4.36
C LYS A 14 8.79 6.10 4.92
N GLN A 15 8.15 7.24 5.17
CA GLN A 15 6.73 7.30 5.49
C GLN A 15 6.09 8.43 4.68
N LEU A 16 4.91 8.16 4.15
CA LEU A 16 4.02 9.15 3.56
C LEU A 16 2.85 9.35 4.52
N PRO A 17 2.77 10.47 5.26
CA PRO A 17 1.71 10.71 6.22
C PRO A 17 0.35 10.98 5.56
N GLU A 18 0.35 11.35 4.27
CA GLU A 18 -0.84 11.56 3.47
C GLU A 18 -0.61 10.98 2.07
N LEU A 19 -1.63 10.30 1.55
CA LEU A 19 -1.60 9.71 0.21
C LEU A 19 -2.30 10.62 -0.81
N PRO A 20 -1.66 10.85 -1.97
CA PRO A 20 -2.37 11.40 -3.13
C PRO A 20 -3.42 10.41 -3.64
N GLU A 21 -4.40 10.89 -4.42
CA GLU A 21 -5.43 10.02 -5.04
C GLU A 21 -4.86 8.88 -5.89
N SER A 22 -3.62 9.02 -6.34
CA SER A 22 -2.89 8.00 -7.09
C SER A 22 -1.42 8.03 -6.66
N LEU A 23 -0.92 6.89 -6.20
CA LEU A 23 0.43 6.68 -5.71
C LEU A 23 1.11 5.55 -6.50
N SER A 24 1.98 5.92 -7.43
CA SER A 24 2.78 4.96 -8.21
C SER A 24 3.99 4.46 -7.41
N ILE A 25 4.21 3.14 -7.45
CA ILE A 25 5.28 2.47 -6.72
C ILE A 25 6.09 1.61 -7.70
N GLY A 26 7.41 1.79 -7.72
CA GLY A 26 8.28 1.02 -8.61
C GLY A 26 9.75 1.39 -8.47
N ARG A 27 10.60 0.73 -9.26
CA ARG A 27 12.05 1.00 -9.25
C ARG A 27 12.45 2.22 -10.09
N LYS A 28 11.65 2.60 -11.08
CA LYS A 28 11.98 3.78 -11.90
C LYS A 28 11.82 5.07 -11.08
N PRO A 29 12.66 6.08 -11.34
CA PRO A 29 12.64 7.35 -10.62
C PRO A 29 11.41 8.23 -10.92
N ASP A 30 10.60 7.89 -11.92
CA ASP A 30 9.34 8.57 -12.26
C ASP A 30 8.17 8.13 -11.35
N ASN A 31 8.35 7.08 -10.53
CA ASN A 31 7.36 6.70 -9.52
C ASN A 31 7.42 7.63 -8.31
N GLN A 32 6.28 7.88 -7.68
CA GLN A 32 6.21 8.68 -6.45
C GLN A 32 6.89 7.97 -5.26
N VAL A 33 6.80 6.65 -5.24
CA VAL A 33 7.57 5.80 -4.32
C VAL A 33 8.57 4.98 -5.12
N VAL A 34 9.83 5.38 -5.01
CA VAL A 34 10.95 4.69 -5.64
C VAL A 34 11.51 3.64 -4.69
N LEU A 35 11.39 2.37 -5.05
CA LEU A 35 11.97 1.24 -4.32
C LEU A 35 13.17 0.70 -5.10
N ASN A 36 14.38 1.04 -4.65
CA ASN A 36 15.60 0.71 -5.38
C ASN A 36 16.08 -0.71 -5.05
N ASP A 37 15.45 -1.71 -5.65
CA ASP A 37 15.91 -3.10 -5.57
C ASP A 37 15.57 -3.91 -6.84
N ARG A 38 16.43 -4.88 -7.20
CA ARG A 38 16.28 -5.69 -8.42
C ARG A 38 15.01 -6.53 -8.44
N THR A 39 14.47 -6.90 -7.27
CA THR A 39 13.19 -7.59 -7.13
C THR A 39 11.99 -6.70 -7.45
N VAL A 40 12.19 -5.38 -7.58
CA VAL A 40 11.14 -4.42 -7.91
C VAL A 40 11.14 -4.10 -9.41
N SER A 41 10.00 -4.37 -10.06
CA SER A 41 9.68 -3.94 -11.41
C SER A 41 9.75 -2.42 -11.57
N ARG A 42 9.97 -1.96 -12.81
CA ARG A 42 10.06 -0.53 -13.15
C ARG A 42 8.84 0.26 -12.67
N ASN A 43 7.65 -0.25 -13.00
CA ASN A 43 6.36 0.16 -12.46
C ASN A 43 5.78 -1.12 -11.84
N HIS A 44 5.64 -1.16 -10.51
CA HIS A 44 5.38 -2.42 -9.80
C HIS A 44 3.96 -2.48 -9.27
N ALA A 45 3.53 -1.43 -8.59
CA ALA A 45 2.22 -1.37 -7.97
C ALA A 45 1.64 0.03 -8.10
N LEU A 46 0.33 0.10 -7.97
CA LEU A 46 -0.41 1.35 -7.90
C LEU A 46 -1.39 1.28 -6.72
N ILE A 47 -1.35 2.27 -5.86
CA ILE A 47 -2.41 2.52 -4.89
C ILE A 47 -3.22 3.71 -5.41
N GLU A 48 -4.52 3.53 -5.59
CA GLU A 48 -5.41 4.58 -6.08
C GLU A 48 -6.67 4.68 -5.23
N TYR A 49 -7.21 5.88 -5.10
CA TYR A 49 -8.48 6.10 -4.44
C TYR A 49 -9.61 6.03 -5.47
N ASP A 50 -10.48 5.04 -5.36
CA ASP A 50 -11.69 4.94 -6.14
C ASP A 50 -12.77 5.85 -5.53
N LYS A 51 -13.09 6.94 -6.23
CA LYS A 51 -14.12 7.89 -5.80
C LYS A 51 -15.53 7.31 -5.83
N ALA A 52 -15.80 6.36 -6.73
CA ALA A 52 -17.12 5.74 -6.84
C ALA A 52 -17.36 4.75 -5.70
N GLY A 53 -16.37 3.88 -5.44
CA GLY A 53 -16.38 2.93 -4.33
C GLY A 53 -16.04 3.55 -2.96
N LYS A 54 -15.52 4.78 -2.92
CA LYS A 54 -14.98 5.46 -1.73
C LYS A 54 -13.99 4.58 -0.97
N CYS A 55 -13.09 3.93 -1.70
CA CYS A 55 -12.13 2.99 -1.15
C CYS A 55 -10.77 3.10 -1.82
N TRP A 56 -9.74 2.61 -1.14
CA TRP A 56 -8.40 2.49 -1.71
C TRP A 56 -8.25 1.14 -2.40
N LEU A 57 -7.72 1.17 -3.61
CA LEU A 57 -7.43 -0.02 -4.41
C LEU A 57 -5.94 -0.19 -4.62
N LEU A 58 -5.45 -1.40 -4.39
CA LEU A 58 -4.11 -1.85 -4.72
C LEU A 58 -4.14 -2.65 -6.02
N LYS A 59 -3.28 -2.28 -6.97
CA LYS A 59 -3.09 -2.98 -8.24
C LYS A 59 -1.69 -3.52 -8.35
N ASN A 60 -1.57 -4.77 -8.78
CA ASN A 60 -0.31 -5.33 -9.24
C ASN A 60 -0.09 -4.96 -10.72
N LEU A 61 1.02 -4.28 -11.02
CA LEU A 61 1.46 -3.94 -12.38
C LEU A 61 2.67 -4.78 -12.82
N SER A 62 3.20 -5.60 -11.91
CA SER A 62 4.40 -6.41 -12.13
C SER A 62 4.07 -7.81 -12.65
N HIS A 63 4.86 -8.26 -13.62
CA HIS A 63 4.77 -9.61 -14.19
C HIS A 63 5.80 -10.59 -13.61
N THR A 64 6.88 -10.08 -12.98
CA THR A 64 8.01 -10.90 -12.53
C THR A 64 7.84 -11.31 -11.07
N ASN A 65 7.78 -10.33 -10.17
CA ASN A 65 7.50 -10.55 -8.76
C ASN A 65 6.12 -9.98 -8.46
N PRO A 66 5.19 -10.76 -7.89
CA PRO A 66 3.85 -10.28 -7.60
C PRO A 66 3.85 -9.29 -6.45
N VAL A 67 2.80 -8.46 -6.41
CA VAL A 67 2.40 -7.78 -5.18
C VAL A 67 1.66 -8.78 -4.29
N LEU A 68 2.03 -8.83 -3.01
CA LEU A 68 1.30 -9.59 -2.01
C LEU A 68 0.57 -8.63 -1.08
N LEU A 69 -0.70 -8.91 -0.80
CA LEU A 69 -1.48 -8.26 0.24
C LEU A 69 -1.67 -9.28 1.37
N ASN A 70 -1.23 -8.96 2.58
CA ASN A 70 -1.29 -9.84 3.75
C ASN A 70 -0.76 -11.26 3.43
N ARG A 71 0.42 -11.33 2.78
CA ARG A 71 1.10 -12.56 2.31
C ARG A 71 0.36 -13.35 1.22
N GLN A 72 -0.74 -12.84 0.70
CA GLN A 72 -1.48 -13.46 -0.40
C GLN A 72 -1.27 -12.68 -1.69
N LYS A 73 -1.00 -13.39 -2.79
CA LYS A 73 -0.88 -12.76 -4.11
C LYS A 73 -2.22 -12.18 -4.53
N ILE A 74 -2.19 -10.95 -5.05
CA ILE A 74 -3.37 -10.35 -5.70
C ILE A 74 -3.29 -10.53 -7.21
N ASP A 75 -4.36 -11.07 -7.80
CA ASP A 75 -4.48 -11.24 -9.26
C ASP A 75 -5.37 -10.18 -9.92
N ARG A 76 -6.13 -9.43 -9.11
CA ARG A 76 -7.03 -8.34 -9.51
C ARG A 76 -6.83 -7.16 -8.56
N PRO A 77 -7.32 -5.95 -8.90
CA PRO A 77 -7.36 -4.86 -7.95
C PRO A 77 -8.01 -5.29 -6.63
N ALA A 78 -7.33 -5.05 -5.52
CA ALA A 78 -7.78 -5.44 -4.18
C ALA A 78 -8.09 -4.18 -3.37
N ILE A 79 -9.14 -4.23 -2.54
CA ILE A 79 -9.45 -3.15 -1.60
C ILE A 79 -8.44 -3.21 -0.46
N LEU A 80 -7.93 -2.04 -0.07
CA LEU A 80 -7.07 -1.88 1.11
C LEU A 80 -7.89 -1.47 2.33
N PHE A 81 -7.55 -2.06 3.47
CA PHE A 81 -8.09 -1.74 4.80
C PHE A 81 -6.98 -1.26 5.73
N ASP A 82 -7.36 -0.51 6.77
CA ASP A 82 -6.40 -0.07 7.78
C ASP A 82 -5.59 -1.25 8.36
N GLY A 83 -4.27 -1.06 8.43
CA GLY A 83 -3.34 -2.06 8.94
C GLY A 83 -2.83 -3.06 7.92
N ASP A 84 -3.35 -3.08 6.69
CA ASP A 84 -2.93 -4.01 5.64
C ASP A 84 -1.43 -3.91 5.33
N GLU A 85 -0.82 -5.08 5.10
CA GLU A 85 0.58 -5.20 4.72
C GLU A 85 0.73 -5.56 3.24
N ILE A 86 1.44 -4.71 2.52
CA ILE A 86 1.69 -4.84 1.09
C ILE A 86 3.16 -5.19 0.90
N THR A 87 3.45 -6.39 0.38
CA THR A 87 4.82 -6.82 0.09
C THR A 87 5.15 -6.62 -1.38
N ILE A 88 6.28 -5.96 -1.64
CA ILE A 88 6.84 -5.69 -2.97
C ILE A 88 8.32 -6.02 -2.94
N GLY A 89 8.67 -7.22 -3.40
CA GLY A 89 10.06 -7.69 -3.35
C GLY A 89 10.56 -7.78 -1.90
N VAL A 90 11.66 -7.08 -1.59
CA VAL A 90 12.24 -6.99 -0.23
C VAL A 90 11.59 -5.91 0.66
N TYR A 91 10.64 -5.15 0.12
CA TYR A 91 9.97 -4.06 0.83
C TYR A 91 8.59 -4.48 1.33
N THR A 92 8.25 -3.97 2.52
CA THR A 92 6.90 -4.06 3.09
C THR A 92 6.36 -2.66 3.28
N LEU A 93 5.15 -2.42 2.78
CA LEU A 93 4.43 -1.17 2.94
C LEU A 93 3.25 -1.45 3.86
N LYS A 94 3.16 -0.74 4.99
CA LYS A 94 2.00 -0.80 5.87
C LYS A 94 1.04 0.33 5.51
N PHE A 95 -0.17 -0.04 5.11
CA PHE A 95 -1.24 0.89 4.82
C PHE A 95 -1.97 1.26 6.10
N LEU A 96 -2.22 2.55 6.30
CA LEU A 96 -2.90 3.08 7.47
C LEU A 96 -4.01 3.99 6.97
N ASP A 97 -5.27 3.70 7.30
CA ASP A 97 -6.40 4.59 7.04
C ASP A 97 -6.96 5.07 8.37
N THR A 98 -6.43 6.21 8.83
CA THR A 98 -6.83 6.84 10.09
C THR A 98 -8.30 7.28 10.14
N LEU A 99 -9.09 7.15 9.05
CA LEU A 99 -10.54 7.35 9.10
C LEU A 99 -11.31 6.12 9.59
N GLN A 100 -10.73 4.93 9.60
CA GLN A 100 -11.39 3.72 10.13
C GLN A 100 -11.12 3.48 11.62
N ALA A 101 -10.08 4.12 12.18
CA ALA A 101 -9.70 3.94 13.58
C ALA A 101 -10.67 4.62 14.58
N GLU A 102 -11.48 5.60 14.14
CA GLU A 102 -12.38 6.35 15.02
C GLU A 102 -13.73 5.65 15.28
N ASP A 103 -14.11 4.63 14.49
CA ASP A 103 -15.41 3.96 14.61
C ASP A 103 -15.41 2.68 15.49
N THR A 104 -14.25 2.21 15.99
CA THR A 104 -14.18 0.92 16.73
C THR A 104 -14.28 1.06 18.27
N HIS A 105 -14.53 2.25 18.82
CA HIS A 105 -14.61 2.44 20.28
C HIS A 105 -15.98 2.87 20.85
N LEU A 106 -17.09 2.64 20.12
CA LEU A 106 -18.45 2.84 20.65
C LEU A 106 -19.26 1.54 20.67
N THR A 107 -18.89 0.58 21.53
CA THR A 107 -19.79 -0.39 22.18
C THR A 107 -18.94 -1.09 23.27
N VAL A 108 -19.27 -1.14 24.56
CA VAL A 108 -20.56 -1.09 25.25
C VAL A 108 -20.32 -0.49 26.65
N SER A 109 -21.15 0.47 27.05
CA SER A 109 -21.33 0.85 28.45
C SER A 109 -21.97 -0.31 29.22
N SER A 110 -21.43 -0.69 30.39
CA SER A 110 -22.15 -1.15 31.59
C SER A 110 -21.16 -1.29 32.74
#